data_AF-A0A9Q8LBB0-F1
#
_entry.id   AF-A0A9Q8LBB0-F1
#
_cell.length_a   1.000
_cell.length_b   1.000
_cell.length_c   1.000
_cell.angle_alpha   90.00
_cell.angle_beta   90.00
_cell.angle_gamma   90.00
#
_symmetry.space_group_name_H-M   'P 1'
#
loop_
_entity.id
_entity.type
_entity.pdbx_description
1 polymer ?
#
loop_
_entity_poly.entity_id
_entity_poly.type
_entity_poly.pdbx_seq_one_letter_code
_entity_poly.pdbx_strand_id
1 'polypeptide(L)'
;MSAPTAHSAAPVAFPAVPRARTTAAPASPPGLQNYALNRMNSDMRSWAAVTERVPANCVLPRGVNITLAEICTFFPSALQIPHVACRFMRNRVFVNMLAKLELRAIGLENDKKSIRQAESRIKEQNTKAGLYQFGPDTNGRWNLQRALDARAENDLTADHWKLYDGEGFQHYDVRSIYGAVPEFQRWPQDMDRGVVTQILEYAKQHASDGYTTRDWSSLVQRHGFQPPVWPARLPTNGDIEANSRWDYFFGY
;
A
#
# COMPACT_ATOMS: atom_id res chain seq x y z
N MET A 1 38.42 67.14 -30.06
CA MET A 1 37.97 65.81 -29.63
C MET A 1 36.54 65.66 -30.11
N SER A 2 36.36 64.96 -31.23
CA SER A 2 35.09 64.88 -31.97
C SER A 2 34.37 63.59 -31.61
N ALA A 3 33.09 63.70 -31.24
CA ALA A 3 32.22 62.57 -30.90
C ALA A 3 31.60 61.96 -32.18
N PRO A 4 31.46 60.62 -32.29
CA PRO A 4 30.81 60.00 -33.44
C PRO A 4 29.31 59.80 -33.22
N THR A 5 28.56 60.11 -34.28
CA THR A 5 27.11 60.00 -34.45
C THR A 5 26.71 58.54 -34.67
N ALA A 6 25.75 58.02 -33.90
CA ALA A 6 25.18 56.68 -34.08
C ALA A 6 23.91 56.73 -34.95
N HIS A 7 23.89 55.96 -36.03
CA HIS A 7 22.76 55.81 -36.95
C HIS A 7 21.73 54.80 -36.41
N SER A 8 20.46 55.21 -36.45
CA SER A 8 19.27 54.42 -36.11
C SER A 8 18.80 53.60 -37.33
N ALA A 9 18.56 52.30 -37.14
CA ALA A 9 17.98 51.41 -38.14
C ALA A 9 16.58 50.94 -37.70
N ALA A 10 15.59 51.10 -38.59
CA ALA A 10 14.19 50.76 -38.36
C ALA A 10 13.92 49.24 -38.50
N PRO A 11 12.91 48.69 -37.78
CA PRO A 11 12.57 47.27 -37.83
C PRO A 11 11.70 46.90 -39.05
N VAL A 12 11.99 45.73 -39.63
CA VAL A 12 11.28 45.11 -40.75
C VAL A 12 10.07 44.31 -40.24
N ALA A 13 8.90 44.52 -40.84
CA ALA A 13 7.65 43.81 -40.52
C ALA A 13 7.52 42.50 -41.31
N PHE A 14 7.06 41.42 -40.65
CA PHE A 14 6.75 40.13 -41.26
C PHE A 14 5.24 40.01 -41.57
N PRO A 15 4.85 39.34 -42.68
CA PRO A 15 3.45 39.14 -43.05
C PRO A 15 2.76 38.02 -42.24
N ALA A 16 1.47 38.22 -41.94
CA ALA A 16 0.63 37.30 -41.19
C ALA A 16 0.15 36.09 -42.01
N VAL A 17 0.16 34.90 -41.40
CA VAL A 17 -0.33 33.63 -41.99
C VAL A 17 -1.85 33.48 -41.76
N PRO A 18 -2.65 33.08 -42.76
CA PRO A 18 -4.08 32.86 -42.59
C PRO A 18 -4.40 31.55 -41.85
N ARG A 19 -5.28 31.62 -40.84
CA ARG A 19 -5.80 30.46 -40.08
C ARG A 19 -6.84 29.69 -40.91
N ALA A 20 -6.65 28.38 -41.04
CA ALA A 20 -7.63 27.47 -41.63
C ALA A 20 -8.86 27.28 -40.73
N ARG A 21 -10.05 27.22 -41.35
CA ARG A 21 -11.34 26.90 -40.72
C ARG A 21 -11.43 25.40 -40.42
N THR A 22 -11.60 25.05 -39.15
CA THR A 22 -11.94 23.69 -38.70
C THR A 22 -13.44 23.46 -38.86
N THR A 23 -13.83 22.45 -39.64
CA THR A 23 -15.20 21.92 -39.70
C THR A 23 -15.48 21.05 -38.47
N ALA A 24 -16.61 21.31 -37.79
CA ALA A 24 -16.99 20.61 -36.57
C ALA A 24 -17.49 19.18 -36.86
N ALA A 25 -16.96 18.20 -36.13
CA ALA A 25 -17.42 16.81 -36.12
C ALA A 25 -18.77 16.67 -35.39
N PRO A 26 -19.61 15.69 -35.76
CA PRO A 26 -20.93 15.49 -35.15
C PRO A 26 -20.82 15.11 -33.67
N ALA A 27 -21.61 15.79 -32.84
CA ALA A 27 -21.67 15.57 -31.40
C ALA A 27 -22.18 14.15 -31.07
N SER A 28 -21.40 13.42 -30.27
CA SER A 28 -21.80 12.14 -29.71
C SER A 28 -22.93 12.32 -28.67
N PRO A 29 -23.85 11.35 -28.51
CA PRO A 29 -24.97 11.48 -27.60
C PRO A 29 -24.52 11.69 -26.14
N PRO A 30 -25.10 12.65 -25.39
CA PRO A 30 -24.61 13.13 -24.09
C PRO A 30 -24.71 12.13 -22.92
N GLY A 31 -25.12 10.88 -23.17
CA GLY A 31 -25.31 9.86 -22.15
C GLY A 31 -24.11 8.93 -21.92
N LEU A 32 -23.34 8.57 -22.94
CA LEU A 32 -22.32 7.50 -22.81
C LEU A 32 -20.96 8.00 -22.33
N GLN A 33 -20.61 9.26 -22.61
CA GLN A 33 -19.35 9.86 -22.14
C GLN A 33 -19.34 10.10 -20.63
N ASN A 34 -20.46 10.52 -20.05
CA ASN A 34 -20.56 10.74 -18.60
C ASN A 34 -20.50 9.44 -17.79
N TYR A 35 -21.04 8.33 -18.31
CA TYR A 35 -20.90 7.02 -17.68
C TYR A 35 -19.46 6.49 -17.75
N ALA A 36 -18.76 6.63 -18.88
CA ALA A 36 -17.37 6.20 -19.02
C ALA A 36 -16.40 7.05 -18.18
N LEU A 37 -16.58 8.38 -18.15
CA LEU A 37 -15.78 9.30 -17.34
C LEU A 37 -16.04 9.14 -15.84
N ASN A 38 -17.29 8.89 -15.40
CA ASN A 38 -17.57 8.65 -13.99
C ASN A 38 -17.03 7.30 -13.51
N ARG A 39 -17.06 6.27 -14.36
CA ARG A 39 -16.47 4.95 -14.06
C ARG A 39 -14.94 5.03 -13.99
N MET A 40 -14.30 5.70 -14.96
CA MET A 40 -12.85 5.95 -14.94
C MET A 40 -12.41 6.80 -13.74
N ASN A 41 -13.24 7.77 -13.30
CA ASN A 41 -12.94 8.59 -12.14
C ASN A 41 -13.10 7.84 -10.80
N SER A 42 -14.03 6.89 -10.66
CA SER A 42 -14.09 6.06 -9.45
C SER A 42 -12.98 5.00 -9.44
N ASP A 43 -12.67 4.43 -10.61
CA ASP A 43 -11.67 3.38 -10.81
C ASP A 43 -10.23 3.86 -10.57
N MET A 44 -9.87 5.07 -11.03
CA MET A 44 -8.54 5.64 -10.76
C MET A 44 -8.41 6.12 -9.31
N ARG A 45 -9.48 6.66 -8.71
CA ARG A 45 -9.46 7.14 -7.33
C ARG A 45 -9.37 6.01 -6.32
N SER A 46 -10.01 4.86 -6.57
CA SER A 46 -9.92 3.69 -5.68
C SER A 46 -8.53 3.04 -5.71
N TRP A 47 -7.91 2.99 -6.90
CA TRP A 47 -6.59 2.41 -7.09
C TRP A 47 -5.47 3.26 -6.48
N ALA A 48 -5.49 4.57 -6.75
CA ALA A 48 -4.60 5.55 -6.14
C ALA A 48 -4.65 5.46 -4.60
N ALA A 49 -5.85 5.32 -4.03
CA ALA A 49 -6.04 5.24 -2.58
C ALA A 49 -5.40 4.03 -1.89
N VAL A 50 -5.01 2.97 -2.62
CA VAL A 50 -4.23 1.85 -2.05
C VAL A 50 -2.74 2.05 -2.30
N THR A 51 -2.34 2.46 -3.50
CA THR A 51 -0.93 2.61 -3.87
C THR A 51 -0.26 3.85 -3.28
N GLU A 52 -1.03 4.89 -2.96
CA GLU A 52 -0.51 6.18 -2.46
C GLU A 52 -0.41 6.26 -0.93
N ARG A 53 -0.87 5.27 -0.16
CA ARG A 53 -0.92 5.38 1.32
C ARG A 53 0.46 5.56 1.93
N VAL A 54 1.28 4.52 1.82
CA VAL A 54 2.63 4.47 2.39
C VAL A 54 3.49 3.61 1.45
N PRO A 55 4.67 4.09 1.03
CA PRO A 55 5.55 3.32 0.17
C PRO A 55 6.20 2.15 0.93
N ALA A 56 6.70 1.16 0.17
CA ALA A 56 7.28 -0.06 0.73
C ALA A 56 8.53 0.20 1.58
N ASN A 57 9.22 1.32 1.36
CA ASN A 57 10.41 1.71 2.09
C ASN A 57 10.11 2.47 3.40
N CYS A 58 8.87 2.50 3.89
CA CYS A 58 8.57 3.08 5.20
C CYS A 58 9.17 2.24 6.34
N VAL A 59 9.85 2.91 7.28
CA VAL A 59 10.33 2.29 8.51
C VAL A 59 9.14 1.87 9.37
N LEU A 60 9.09 0.57 9.67
CA LEU A 60 8.10 -0.05 10.55
C LEU A 60 8.65 -0.28 11.95
N PRO A 61 7.79 -0.41 12.97
CA PRO A 61 8.26 -0.61 14.34
C PRO A 61 9.04 -1.92 14.48
N ARG A 62 10.19 -1.83 15.15
CA ARG A 62 11.12 -2.92 15.40
C ARG A 62 10.86 -3.58 16.75
N GLY A 63 11.21 -4.86 16.89
CA GLY A 63 11.03 -5.61 18.13
C GLY A 63 9.57 -5.80 18.55
N VAL A 64 8.61 -5.60 17.63
CA VAL A 64 7.19 -5.84 17.87
C VAL A 64 6.61 -6.69 16.76
N ASN A 65 5.64 -7.54 17.10
CA ASN A 65 4.88 -8.29 16.12
C ASN A 65 3.85 -7.38 15.44
N ILE A 66 3.96 -7.25 14.13
CA ILE A 66 2.97 -6.55 13.31
C ILE A 66 1.96 -7.58 12.79
N THR A 67 0.67 -7.29 12.95
CA THR A 67 -0.39 -8.18 12.48
C THR A 67 -0.58 -8.06 10.97
N LEU A 68 -1.13 -9.11 10.35
CA LEU A 68 -1.53 -9.06 8.94
C LEU A 68 -2.51 -7.92 8.66
N ALA A 69 -3.50 -7.71 9.54
CA ALA A 69 -4.47 -6.64 9.39
C ALA A 69 -3.81 -5.27 9.40
N GLU A 70 -2.86 -5.02 10.30
CA GLU A 70 -2.09 -3.76 10.33
C GLU A 70 -1.29 -3.53 9.05
N ILE A 71 -0.66 -4.57 8.51
CA ILE A 71 0.06 -4.48 7.22
C ILE A 71 -0.92 -4.11 6.10
N CYS A 72 -2.01 -4.86 5.93
CA CYS A 72 -2.96 -4.60 4.84
C CYS A 72 -3.68 -3.25 4.99
N THR A 73 -3.96 -2.81 6.22
CA THR A 73 -4.65 -1.55 6.46
C THR A 73 -3.74 -0.34 6.28
N PHE A 74 -2.58 -0.33 6.94
CA PHE A 74 -1.73 0.86 7.00
C PHE A 74 -0.55 0.84 6.01
N PHE A 75 -0.07 -0.35 5.65
CA PHE A 75 1.15 -0.53 4.84
C PHE A 75 0.96 -1.54 3.69
N PRO A 76 -0.04 -1.37 2.81
CA PRO A 76 -0.31 -2.35 1.74
C PRO A 76 0.87 -2.54 0.77
N SER A 77 1.76 -1.54 0.68
CA SER A 77 3.00 -1.63 -0.12
C SER A 77 4.07 -2.51 0.53
N ALA A 78 3.98 -2.83 1.84
CA ALA A 78 4.92 -3.72 2.51
C ALA A 78 4.87 -5.15 1.96
N LEU A 79 3.81 -5.54 1.23
CA LEU A 79 3.77 -6.79 0.46
C LEU A 79 4.83 -6.88 -0.64
N GLN A 80 5.47 -5.77 -1.01
CA GLN A 80 6.61 -5.78 -1.92
C GLN A 80 7.90 -6.26 -1.23
N ILE A 81 7.92 -6.26 0.11
CA ILE A 81 9.07 -6.69 0.90
C ILE A 81 9.08 -8.23 0.90
N PRO A 82 10.15 -8.89 0.39
CA PRO A 82 10.17 -10.33 0.25
C PRO A 82 9.89 -11.11 1.54
N HIS A 83 10.37 -10.62 2.68
CA HIS A 83 10.12 -11.24 3.99
C HIS A 83 8.62 -11.27 4.33
N VAL A 84 7.92 -10.14 4.13
CA VAL A 84 6.48 -10.02 4.42
C VAL A 84 5.67 -10.94 3.51
N ALA A 85 5.90 -10.87 2.20
CA ALA A 85 5.20 -11.71 1.22
C ALA A 85 5.46 -13.20 1.45
N CYS A 86 6.70 -13.60 1.70
CA CYS A 86 7.06 -15.00 1.94
C CYS A 86 6.46 -15.54 3.25
N ARG A 87 6.37 -14.73 4.30
CA ARG A 87 5.66 -15.12 5.53
C ARG A 87 4.20 -15.44 5.23
N PHE A 88 3.50 -14.55 4.53
CA PHE A 88 2.09 -14.77 4.20
C PHE A 88 1.89 -16.02 3.34
N MET A 89 2.80 -16.29 2.40
CA MET A 89 2.79 -17.55 1.64
C MET A 89 3.03 -18.77 2.54
N ARG A 90 4.05 -18.75 3.41
CA ARG A 90 4.39 -19.83 4.37
C ARG A 90 3.25 -20.13 5.34
N ASN A 91 2.52 -19.09 5.76
CA ASN A 91 1.38 -19.19 6.65
C ASN A 91 0.06 -19.46 5.90
N ARG A 92 0.11 -19.76 4.59
CA ARG A 92 -1.05 -20.11 3.75
C ARG A 92 -2.12 -19.01 3.68
N VAL A 93 -1.73 -17.75 3.82
CA VAL A 93 -2.65 -16.62 3.66
C VAL A 93 -2.95 -16.43 2.16
N PHE A 94 -4.23 -16.48 1.80
CA PHE A 94 -4.65 -16.37 0.41
C PHE A 94 -4.61 -14.93 -0.12
N VAL A 95 -4.29 -14.79 -1.40
CA VAL A 95 -4.27 -13.49 -2.07
C VAL A 95 -5.63 -12.78 -2.04
N ASN A 96 -6.75 -13.53 -2.15
CA ASN A 96 -8.10 -12.95 -2.04
C ASN A 96 -8.33 -12.30 -0.66
N MET A 97 -7.84 -12.94 0.39
CA MET A 97 -7.95 -12.44 1.76
C MET A 97 -7.13 -11.17 1.95
N LEU A 98 -5.87 -11.16 1.50
CA LEU A 98 -5.02 -9.96 1.51
C LEU A 98 -5.70 -8.80 0.77
N ALA A 99 -6.21 -9.06 -0.44
CA ALA A 99 -6.91 -8.05 -1.24
C ALA A 99 -8.14 -7.48 -0.52
N LYS A 100 -8.98 -8.33 0.07
CA LYS A 100 -10.15 -7.88 0.84
C LYS A 100 -9.75 -7.04 2.05
N LEU A 101 -8.70 -7.41 2.78
CA LEU A 101 -8.23 -6.65 3.94
C LEU A 101 -7.73 -5.25 3.54
N GLU A 102 -6.96 -5.12 2.45
CA GLU A 102 -6.49 -3.82 1.98
C GLU A 102 -7.62 -2.89 1.54
N LEU A 103 -8.62 -3.48 0.86
CA LEU A 103 -9.78 -2.76 0.34
C LEU A 103 -10.79 -2.42 1.44
N ARG A 104 -10.87 -3.21 2.52
CA ARG A 104 -11.69 -2.91 3.70
C ARG A 104 -11.33 -1.57 4.31
N ALA A 105 -10.05 -1.22 4.33
CA ALA A 105 -9.58 0.07 4.84
C ALA A 105 -10.18 1.27 4.07
N ILE A 106 -10.57 1.10 2.80
CA ILE A 106 -11.17 2.13 1.94
C ILE A 106 -12.63 1.83 1.56
N GLY A 107 -13.26 0.83 2.17
CA GLY A 107 -14.68 0.52 1.97
C GLY A 107 -15.01 -0.09 0.62
N LEU A 108 -14.05 -0.78 0.01
CA LEU A 108 -14.17 -1.42 -1.31
C LEU A 108 -14.03 -2.95 -1.26
N GLU A 109 -14.12 -3.55 -0.08
CA GLU A 109 -13.97 -4.99 0.15
C GLU A 109 -15.02 -5.85 -0.57
N ASN A 110 -16.12 -5.24 -1.00
CA ASN A 110 -17.21 -5.88 -1.74
C ASN A 110 -17.19 -5.56 -3.25
N ASP A 111 -16.31 -4.66 -3.71
CA ASP A 111 -16.20 -4.35 -5.14
C ASP A 111 -15.37 -5.43 -5.85
N LYS A 112 -16.05 -6.29 -6.61
CA LYS A 112 -15.44 -7.39 -7.38
C LYS A 112 -14.33 -6.90 -8.31
N LYS A 113 -14.45 -5.68 -8.86
CA LYS A 113 -13.44 -5.16 -9.78
C LYS A 113 -12.17 -4.77 -9.03
N SER A 114 -12.28 -3.96 -7.98
CA SER A 114 -11.15 -3.62 -7.11
C SER A 114 -10.48 -4.86 -6.52
N ILE A 115 -11.25 -5.86 -6.08
CA ILE A 115 -10.69 -7.13 -5.54
C ILE A 115 -9.81 -7.81 -6.59
N ARG A 116 -10.30 -7.99 -7.83
CA ARG A 116 -9.51 -8.63 -8.90
C ARG A 116 -8.22 -7.86 -9.21
N GLN A 117 -8.27 -6.53 -9.20
CA GLN A 117 -7.09 -5.70 -9.43
C GLN A 117 -6.07 -5.85 -8.29
N ALA A 118 -6.52 -5.76 -7.03
CA ALA A 118 -5.68 -5.97 -5.86
C ALA A 118 -5.07 -7.39 -5.85
N GLU A 119 -5.86 -8.43 -6.15
CA GLU A 119 -5.35 -9.80 -6.28
C GLU A 119 -4.26 -9.93 -7.33
N SER A 120 -4.44 -9.31 -8.50
CA SER A 120 -3.44 -9.37 -9.57
C SER A 120 -2.11 -8.74 -9.13
N ARG A 121 -2.16 -7.59 -8.46
CA ARG A 121 -0.98 -6.90 -7.92
C ARG A 121 -0.29 -7.74 -6.85
N ILE A 122 -1.05 -8.29 -5.90
CA ILE A 122 -0.50 -9.10 -4.81
C ILE A 122 0.11 -10.39 -5.37
N LYS A 123 -0.51 -11.02 -6.38
CA LYS A 123 0.08 -12.17 -7.10
C LYS A 123 1.42 -11.81 -7.73
N GLU A 124 1.51 -10.66 -8.38
CA GLU A 124 2.75 -10.17 -8.98
C GLU A 124 3.82 -9.93 -7.92
N GLN A 125 3.48 -9.25 -6.82
CA GLN A 125 4.38 -9.00 -5.69
C GLN A 125 4.87 -10.30 -5.05
N ASN A 126 3.96 -11.25 -4.78
CA ASN A 126 4.32 -12.56 -4.25
C ASN A 126 5.24 -13.34 -5.20
N THR A 127 5.02 -13.22 -6.52
CA THR A 127 5.88 -13.86 -7.53
C THR A 127 7.29 -13.26 -7.49
N LYS A 128 7.42 -11.92 -7.48
CA LYS A 128 8.73 -11.24 -7.39
C LYS A 128 9.44 -11.55 -6.08
N ALA A 129 8.73 -11.50 -4.96
CA ALA A 129 9.23 -11.85 -3.64
C ALA A 129 9.71 -13.30 -3.55
N GLY A 130 8.92 -14.25 -4.07
CA GLY A 130 9.26 -15.66 -4.09
C GLY A 130 10.49 -15.96 -4.95
N LEU A 131 10.57 -15.35 -6.14
CA LEU A 131 11.76 -15.44 -6.99
C LEU A 131 13.01 -14.89 -6.29
N TYR A 132 12.89 -13.76 -5.60
CA TYR A 132 14.00 -13.18 -4.84
C TYR A 132 14.46 -14.10 -3.70
N GLN A 133 13.52 -14.63 -2.91
CA GLN A 133 13.83 -15.35 -1.69
C GLN A 133 14.29 -16.80 -1.92
N PHE A 134 13.74 -17.48 -2.92
CA PHE A 134 13.98 -18.91 -3.15
C PHE A 134 14.66 -19.20 -4.50
N GLY A 135 14.75 -18.21 -5.38
CA GLY A 135 15.20 -18.39 -6.76
C GLY A 135 14.14 -19.03 -7.67
N PRO A 136 14.35 -18.97 -8.99
CA PRO A 136 13.47 -19.63 -9.96
C PRO A 136 13.57 -21.15 -9.89
N ASP A 137 12.56 -21.84 -10.43
CA ASP A 137 12.61 -23.26 -10.74
C ASP A 137 13.47 -23.56 -11.98
N THR A 138 13.51 -24.82 -12.41
CA THR A 138 14.28 -25.26 -13.59
C THR A 138 13.85 -24.59 -14.90
N ASN A 139 12.65 -24.00 -14.94
CA ASN A 139 12.10 -23.30 -16.09
C ASN A 139 12.14 -21.77 -15.93
N GLY A 140 12.83 -21.25 -14.92
CA GLY A 140 12.88 -19.81 -14.67
C GLY A 140 11.64 -19.24 -13.95
N ARG A 141 10.74 -20.09 -13.45
CA ARG A 141 9.43 -19.69 -12.91
C ARG A 141 9.40 -19.72 -11.38
N TRP A 142 8.52 -18.92 -10.80
CA TRP A 142 8.21 -19.01 -9.37
C TRP A 142 7.45 -20.31 -9.07
N ASN A 143 7.88 -21.03 -8.02
CA ASN A 143 7.20 -22.20 -7.50
C ASN A 143 6.74 -21.97 -6.06
N LEU A 144 5.43 -21.71 -5.89
CA LEU A 144 4.79 -21.48 -4.59
C LEU A 144 5.06 -22.62 -3.58
N GLN A 145 5.16 -23.87 -4.06
CA GLN A 145 5.39 -25.03 -3.18
C GLN A 145 6.68 -24.88 -2.38
N ARG A 146 7.72 -24.23 -2.93
CA ARG A 146 8.98 -23.97 -2.21
C ARG A 146 8.81 -23.07 -1.00
N ALA A 147 7.86 -22.12 -1.05
CA ALA A 147 7.50 -21.32 0.13
C ALA A 147 6.65 -22.13 1.11
N LEU A 148 5.72 -22.97 0.62
CA LEU A 148 4.85 -23.79 1.47
C LEU A 148 5.59 -24.91 2.20
N ASP A 149 6.64 -25.46 1.59
CA ASP A 149 7.52 -26.48 2.18
C ASP A 149 8.49 -25.89 3.21
N ALA A 150 8.70 -24.56 3.17
CA ALA A 150 9.46 -23.87 4.20
C ALA A 150 8.67 -23.81 5.51
N ARG A 151 9.39 -23.76 6.65
CA ARG A 151 8.76 -23.67 7.97
C ARG A 151 7.88 -22.41 8.05
N ALA A 152 6.70 -22.56 8.66
CA ALA A 152 5.84 -21.44 9.03
C ALA A 152 6.62 -20.40 9.84
N GLU A 153 6.33 -19.12 9.60
CA GLU A 153 7.06 -18.00 10.19
C GLU A 153 6.11 -17.18 11.07
N ASN A 154 6.35 -17.28 12.37
CA ASN A 154 5.46 -16.73 13.38
C ASN A 154 5.91 -15.34 13.84
N ASP A 155 7.10 -14.90 13.45
CA ASP A 155 7.65 -13.60 13.83
C ASP A 155 7.53 -12.65 12.62
N LEU A 156 6.82 -11.54 12.80
CA LEU A 156 6.82 -10.43 11.83
C LEU A 156 7.33 -9.17 12.51
N THR A 157 8.57 -9.25 12.95
CA THR A 157 9.38 -8.11 13.35
C THR A 157 10.05 -7.50 12.13
N ALA A 158 10.06 -6.16 12.07
CA ALA A 158 10.66 -5.41 10.96
C ALA A 158 12.21 -5.34 11.02
N ASP A 159 12.85 -6.08 11.93
CA ASP A 159 14.28 -5.97 12.24
C ASP A 159 15.20 -6.38 11.09
N HIS A 160 14.73 -7.27 10.21
CA HIS A 160 15.56 -7.87 9.14
C HIS A 160 15.02 -7.62 7.73
N TRP A 161 14.05 -6.73 7.58
CA TRP A 161 13.41 -6.50 6.30
C TRP A 161 14.38 -5.82 5.33
N LYS A 162 14.29 -6.23 4.07
CA LYS A 162 15.10 -5.71 2.96
C LYS A 162 14.20 -5.54 1.75
N LEU A 163 14.40 -4.45 1.02
CA LEU A 163 13.76 -4.23 -0.27
C LEU A 163 14.52 -4.94 -1.38
N TYR A 164 13.82 -5.25 -2.48
CA TYR A 164 14.42 -5.88 -3.66
C TYR A 164 15.50 -4.98 -4.28
N ASP A 165 15.26 -3.66 -4.28
CA ASP A 165 16.03 -2.69 -5.08
C ASP A 165 17.20 -2.07 -4.30
N GLY A 166 17.46 -2.55 -3.07
CA GLY A 166 18.49 -1.97 -2.20
C GLY A 166 18.18 -0.55 -1.71
N GLU A 167 16.97 -0.03 -1.99
CA GLU A 167 16.52 1.24 -1.45
C GLU A 167 16.58 1.25 0.09
N GLY A 168 17.03 2.36 0.65
CA GLY A 168 17.05 2.55 2.09
C GLY A 168 15.64 2.79 2.63
N PHE A 169 15.37 2.26 3.82
CA PHE A 169 14.15 2.61 4.54
C PHE A 169 14.16 4.08 4.98
N GLN A 170 13.02 4.74 4.84
CA GLN A 170 12.82 6.16 5.12
C GLN A 170 11.79 6.35 6.23
N HIS A 171 11.93 7.46 6.96
CA HIS A 171 10.98 7.83 7.99
C HIS A 171 9.85 8.69 7.41
N TYR A 172 8.62 8.33 7.73
CA TYR A 172 7.41 9.05 7.35
C TYR A 172 6.73 9.70 8.56
N ASP A 173 5.95 10.75 8.31
CA ASP A 173 5.03 11.35 9.28
C ASP A 173 3.95 10.32 9.64
N VAL A 174 3.70 10.11 10.94
CA VAL A 174 2.68 9.17 11.40
C VAL A 174 1.28 9.64 11.01
N ARG A 175 1.07 10.96 10.88
CA ARG A 175 -0.19 11.54 10.43
C ARG A 175 -0.54 11.19 8.99
N SER A 176 0.43 11.07 8.09
CA SER A 176 0.14 10.66 6.72
C SER A 176 -0.32 9.20 6.64
N ILE A 177 0.21 8.34 7.53
CA ILE A 177 -0.18 6.93 7.62
C ILE A 177 -1.63 6.80 8.05
N TYR A 178 -2.00 7.38 9.20
CA TYR A 178 -3.38 7.25 9.68
C TYR A 178 -4.38 8.13 8.91
N GLY A 179 -3.91 9.22 8.29
CA GLY A 179 -4.72 10.09 7.45
C GLY A 179 -5.21 9.40 6.17
N ALA A 180 -4.45 8.40 5.68
CA ALA A 180 -4.85 7.58 4.54
C ALA A 180 -5.99 6.59 4.84
N VAL A 181 -6.31 6.35 6.13
CA VAL A 181 -7.41 5.49 6.59
C VAL A 181 -8.27 6.27 7.60
N PRO A 182 -9.10 7.24 7.15
CA PRO A 182 -9.72 8.21 8.05
C PRO A 182 -10.83 7.60 8.94
N GLU A 183 -11.52 6.58 8.45
CA GLU A 183 -12.63 5.94 9.15
C GLU A 183 -12.11 4.97 10.22
N PHE A 184 -12.24 5.35 11.49
CA PHE A 184 -11.76 4.55 12.62
C PHE A 184 -12.41 3.16 12.72
N GLN A 185 -13.64 3.02 12.24
CA GLN A 185 -14.36 1.73 12.17
C GLN A 185 -13.69 0.72 11.22
N ARG A 186 -12.78 1.20 10.35
CA ARG A 186 -12.03 0.38 9.40
C ARG A 186 -10.61 0.07 9.85
N TRP A 187 -10.22 0.56 11.04
CA TRP A 187 -8.96 0.20 11.66
C TRP A 187 -9.03 -1.23 12.19
N PRO A 188 -7.89 -1.92 12.37
CA PRO A 188 -7.87 -3.22 13.01
C PRO A 188 -8.46 -3.13 14.43
N GLN A 189 -9.38 -4.04 14.76
CA GLN A 189 -10.08 -4.10 16.06
C GLN A 189 -9.84 -5.46 16.73
N ASP A 190 -10.17 -5.55 18.02
CA ASP A 190 -10.10 -6.79 18.80
C ASP A 190 -8.75 -7.52 18.65
N MET A 191 -8.78 -8.74 18.12
CA MET A 191 -7.63 -9.61 17.91
C MET A 191 -6.70 -9.15 16.78
N ASP A 192 -7.18 -8.25 15.92
CA ASP A 192 -6.40 -7.66 14.83
C ASP A 192 -5.75 -6.33 15.26
N ARG A 193 -6.13 -5.77 16.42
CA ARG A 193 -5.58 -4.53 16.96
C ARG A 193 -4.21 -4.78 17.61
N GLY A 194 -3.15 -4.73 16.82
CA GLY A 194 -1.77 -4.86 17.30
C GLY A 194 -1.14 -3.57 17.82
N VAL A 195 0.20 -3.56 17.88
CA VAL A 195 1.01 -2.44 18.40
C VAL A 195 1.02 -1.25 17.44
N VAL A 196 0.98 -1.50 16.13
CA VAL A 196 0.93 -0.42 15.13
C VAL A 196 -0.36 0.39 15.30
N THR A 197 -1.49 -0.28 15.41
CA THR A 197 -2.80 0.36 15.58
C THR A 197 -2.81 1.24 16.84
N GLN A 198 -2.27 0.72 17.95
CA GLN A 198 -2.14 1.46 19.22
C GLN A 198 -1.31 2.74 19.09
N ILE A 199 -0.18 2.67 18.38
CA ILE A 199 0.69 3.81 18.16
C ILE A 199 0.00 4.87 17.30
N LEU A 200 -0.70 4.44 16.25
CA LEU A 200 -1.45 5.34 15.37
C LEU A 200 -2.64 5.99 16.11
N GLU A 201 -3.31 5.27 16.99
CA GLU A 201 -4.38 5.80 17.86
C GLU A 201 -3.83 6.87 18.80
N TYR A 202 -2.70 6.58 19.46
CA TYR A 202 -2.03 7.51 20.35
C TYR A 202 -1.57 8.77 19.60
N ALA A 203 -0.90 8.61 18.45
CA ALA A 203 -0.43 9.72 17.64
C ALA A 203 -1.59 10.59 17.11
N LYS A 204 -2.74 9.99 16.80
CA LYS A 204 -3.95 10.72 16.42
C LYS A 204 -4.50 11.58 17.55
N GLN A 205 -4.47 11.08 18.79
CA GLN A 205 -4.88 11.86 19.98
C GLN A 205 -3.89 12.98 20.32
N HIS A 206 -2.62 12.80 19.96
CA HIS A 206 -1.51 13.73 20.22
C HIS A 206 -0.98 14.34 18.93
N ALA A 207 -1.89 14.69 18.01
CA ALA A 207 -1.51 15.10 16.66
C ALA A 207 -0.58 16.33 16.64
N SER A 208 -0.63 17.20 17.67
CA SER A 208 0.24 18.37 17.82
C SER A 208 1.73 18.04 17.90
N ASP A 209 2.08 16.83 18.31
CA ASP A 209 3.46 16.49 18.68
C ASP A 209 4.34 16.16 17.47
N GLY A 210 3.73 15.94 16.29
CA GLY A 210 4.47 15.73 15.04
C GLY A 210 5.26 14.41 14.98
N TYR A 211 4.71 13.34 15.55
CA TYR A 211 5.36 12.02 15.55
C TYR A 211 5.69 11.53 14.14
N THR A 212 6.87 10.92 14.01
CA THR A 212 7.32 10.23 12.81
C THR A 212 7.53 8.75 13.11
N THR A 213 7.70 7.96 12.07
CA THR A 213 8.15 6.57 12.19
C THR A 213 9.55 6.40 12.79
N ARG A 214 10.28 7.48 13.12
CA ARG A 214 11.46 7.36 13.97
C ARG A 214 11.08 7.10 15.43
N ASP A 215 9.89 7.53 15.82
CA ASP A 215 9.45 7.57 17.21
C ASP A 215 8.81 6.26 17.67
N TRP A 216 8.50 5.32 16.74
CA TRP A 216 7.84 4.03 17.02
C TRP A 216 8.42 3.35 18.26
N SER A 217 9.72 3.07 18.28
CA SER A 217 10.36 2.31 19.37
C SER A 217 10.26 3.04 20.71
N SER A 218 10.40 4.37 20.69
CA SER A 218 10.29 5.18 21.90
C SER A 218 8.86 5.22 22.44
N LEU A 219 7.86 5.17 21.55
CA LEU A 219 6.44 5.12 21.91
C LEU A 219 6.08 3.76 22.50
N VAL A 220 6.55 2.66 21.89
CA VAL A 220 6.41 1.30 22.44
C VAL A 220 6.99 1.22 23.86
N GLN A 221 8.22 1.72 24.05
CA GLN A 221 8.90 1.66 25.34
C GLN A 221 8.21 2.51 26.42
N ARG A 222 7.76 3.73 26.07
CA ARG A 222 7.15 4.66 27.02
C ARG A 222 5.74 4.29 27.44
N HIS A 223 4.94 3.79 26.51
CA HIS A 223 3.51 3.54 26.73
C HIS A 223 3.18 2.05 26.92
N GLY A 224 4.16 1.16 26.75
CA GLY A 224 4.00 -0.27 27.00
C GLY A 224 2.96 -0.92 26.08
N PHE A 225 2.85 -0.47 24.83
CA PHE A 225 1.92 -1.06 23.87
C PHE A 225 2.20 -2.56 23.70
N GLN A 226 1.15 -3.37 23.81
CA GLN A 226 1.24 -4.84 23.71
C GLN A 226 0.30 -5.36 22.63
N PRO A 227 0.71 -6.38 21.86
CA PRO A 227 -0.22 -7.08 20.98
C PRO A 227 -1.36 -7.73 21.82
N PRO A 228 -2.52 -8.02 21.21
CA PRO A 228 -3.61 -8.65 21.92
C PRO A 228 -3.17 -10.02 22.42
N VAL A 229 -3.51 -10.33 23.68
CA VAL A 229 -3.17 -11.63 24.28
C VAL A 229 -4.11 -12.68 23.69
N TRP A 230 -3.54 -13.58 22.89
CA TRP A 230 -4.29 -14.70 22.35
C TRP A 230 -4.61 -15.70 23.47
N PRO A 231 -5.84 -16.22 23.57
CA PRO A 231 -6.12 -17.30 24.51
C PRO A 231 -5.19 -18.48 24.16
N ALA A 232 -4.53 -19.04 25.19
CA ALA A 232 -3.42 -19.99 25.07
C ALA A 232 -3.72 -21.31 24.30
N ARG A 233 -4.93 -21.47 23.78
CA ARG A 233 -5.38 -22.64 23.02
C ARG A 233 -5.30 -22.46 21.50
N LEU A 234 -4.93 -21.28 21.01
CA LEU A 234 -4.87 -20.99 19.58
C LEU A 234 -3.42 -20.70 19.15
N PRO A 235 -2.94 -21.25 18.02
CA PRO A 235 -1.60 -20.98 17.55
C PRO A 235 -1.40 -19.48 17.32
N THR A 236 -0.28 -18.99 17.84
CA THR A 236 0.17 -17.59 17.85
C THR A 236 0.21 -16.99 16.44
N ASN A 237 -0.46 -15.84 16.29
CA ASN A 237 -0.68 -15.01 15.09
C ASN A 237 -1.83 -15.45 14.17
N GLY A 238 -2.75 -14.51 13.93
CA GLY A 238 -3.95 -14.65 13.09
C GLY A 238 -3.67 -15.07 11.64
N ASP A 239 -2.42 -15.06 11.21
CA ASP A 239 -1.96 -15.59 9.94
C ASP A 239 -2.01 -17.13 9.90
N ILE A 240 -1.75 -17.82 11.02
CA ILE A 240 -1.83 -19.29 11.11
C ILE A 240 -3.31 -19.72 11.13
N GLU A 241 -4.18 -18.91 11.72
CA GLU A 241 -5.63 -19.11 11.71
C GLU A 241 -6.35 -18.45 10.53
N ALA A 242 -5.65 -17.76 9.62
CA ALA A 242 -6.25 -17.13 8.45
C ALA A 242 -7.10 -18.14 7.65
N ASN A 243 -6.68 -19.41 7.66
CA ASN A 243 -7.41 -20.50 7.02
C ASN A 243 -8.67 -20.93 7.78
N SER A 244 -8.74 -20.76 9.11
CA SER A 244 -9.85 -21.21 9.97
C SER A 244 -10.84 -20.09 10.33
N ARG A 245 -10.38 -18.84 10.37
CA ARG A 245 -11.21 -17.66 10.69
C ARG A 245 -12.04 -17.15 9.52
N TRP A 246 -11.59 -17.37 8.29
CA TRP A 246 -12.24 -16.77 7.10
C TRP A 246 -13.47 -17.53 6.62
N ASP A 247 -13.53 -18.85 6.87
CA ASP A 247 -14.78 -19.60 6.75
C ASP A 247 -15.88 -19.01 7.64
N TYR A 248 -15.52 -18.53 8.84
CA TYR A 248 -16.44 -17.90 9.78
C TYR A 248 -16.86 -16.46 9.38
N PHE A 249 -15.93 -15.64 8.88
CA PHE A 249 -16.22 -14.24 8.52
C PHE A 249 -16.88 -14.06 7.15
N PHE A 250 -16.68 -14.99 6.20
CA PHE A 250 -17.17 -14.84 4.83
C PHE A 250 -18.09 -15.97 4.34
N GLY A 251 -18.42 -16.95 5.18
CA GLY A 251 -19.43 -17.97 4.91
C GLY A 251 -19.16 -18.76 3.65
N TYR A 252 -18.16 -19.65 3.71
CA TYR A 252 -17.96 -20.73 2.74
C TYR A 252 -18.24 -22.07 3.39
#